data_AF-A0A520AQ11-F1
#
_entry.id   AF-A0A520AQ11-F1
#
_cell.length_a   1.000
_cell.length_b   1.000
_cell.length_c   1.000
_cell.angle_alpha   90.00
_cell.angle_beta   90.00
_cell.angle_gamma   90.00
#
_symmetry.space_group_name_H-M   'P 1'
#
loop_
_entity.id
_entity.type
_entity.pdbx_description
1 polymer ?
#
loop_
_entity_poly.entity_id
_entity_poly.type
_entity_poly.pdbx_seq_one_letter_code
_entity_poly.pdbx_strand_id
1 'polypeptide(L)'
;MSVITRALLTAVPALTTGFAALVATPASAQTPINYYVAVPAAAPTSTRLITNGTPWRWENAAFVSSKAPQRDVILCAAVAKRAGPLASFTVAGKAYDADALAACNNHAK
;
A
#
# COMPACT_ATOMS: atom_id res chain seq x y z
N MET A 1 4.80 -77.37 -2.01
CA MET A 1 3.83 -77.72 -0.96
C MET A 1 3.64 -76.48 -0.10
N SER A 2 2.43 -75.95 -0.13
CA SER A 2 1.78 -74.78 0.52
C SER A 2 2.50 -73.44 0.74
N VAL A 3 2.08 -72.33 0.07
CA VAL A 3 0.94 -71.38 0.30
C VAL A 3 1.20 -70.50 1.56
N ILE A 4 1.16 -69.15 1.60
CA ILE A 4 0.01 -68.19 1.59
C ILE A 4 0.64 -66.77 1.79
N THR A 5 0.56 -65.88 0.80
CA THR A 5 -0.38 -64.72 0.70
C THR A 5 -0.41 -63.77 1.91
N ARG A 6 -0.02 -62.51 1.68
CA ARG A 6 -0.72 -61.33 2.23
C ARG A 6 -0.43 -60.10 1.40
N ALA A 7 -1.42 -59.70 0.61
CA ALA A 7 -1.51 -58.41 -0.05
C ALA A 7 -1.71 -57.32 1.02
N LEU A 8 -1.04 -56.18 0.87
CA LEU A 8 -1.42 -54.94 1.53
C LEU A 8 -1.19 -53.77 0.56
N LEU A 9 -2.28 -53.03 0.37
CA LEU A 9 -2.57 -52.03 -0.62
C LEU A 9 -2.47 -50.64 0.06
N THR A 10 -1.56 -49.76 -0.36
CA THR A 10 -1.52 -48.33 0.03
C THR A 10 -0.49 -47.61 -0.83
N ALA A 11 -0.59 -46.37 -1.28
CA ALA A 11 -1.62 -45.34 -1.42
C ALA A 11 -0.94 -44.24 -2.26
N VAL A 12 -1.66 -43.58 -3.19
CA VAL A 12 -1.10 -42.53 -4.07
C VAL A 12 -1.04 -41.21 -3.30
N PRO A 13 0.12 -40.53 -3.14
CA PRO A 13 0.15 -39.20 -2.58
C PRO A 13 -0.18 -38.16 -3.66
N ALA A 14 -1.33 -37.50 -3.54
CA ALA A 14 -1.66 -36.30 -4.30
C ALA A 14 -0.90 -35.10 -3.69
N LEU A 15 0.07 -34.54 -4.42
CA LEU A 15 0.75 -33.31 -4.06
C LEU A 15 -0.16 -32.11 -4.36
N THR A 16 -0.86 -31.60 -3.34
CA THR A 16 -1.53 -30.30 -3.40
C THR A 16 -0.53 -29.18 -3.11
N THR A 17 -0.02 -28.53 -4.15
CA THR A 17 0.75 -27.29 -4.01
C THR A 17 -0.16 -26.14 -3.60
N GLY A 18 -0.12 -25.76 -2.31
CA GLY A 18 -0.77 -24.55 -1.81
C GLY A 18 0.06 -23.31 -2.17
N PHE A 19 -0.50 -22.41 -2.97
CA PHE A 19 0.05 -21.08 -3.20
C PHE A 19 -0.18 -20.24 -1.93
N ALA A 20 0.86 -20.03 -1.14
CA ALA A 20 0.84 -19.07 -0.04
C ALA A 20 0.92 -17.64 -0.63
N ALA A 21 -0.21 -16.94 -0.63
CA ALA A 21 -0.25 -15.52 -0.94
C ALA A 21 0.45 -14.76 0.21
N LEU A 22 1.65 -14.22 -0.07
CA LEU A 22 2.35 -13.31 0.83
C LEU A 22 1.56 -12.00 0.94
N VAL A 23 0.74 -11.89 1.99
CA VAL A 23 0.13 -10.63 2.39
C VAL A 23 1.23 -9.75 2.98
N ALA A 24 1.70 -8.78 2.20
CA ALA A 24 2.61 -7.76 2.69
C ALA A 24 1.87 -6.90 3.72
N THR A 25 2.10 -7.17 5.01
CA THR A 25 1.60 -6.32 6.08
C THR A 25 2.35 -4.99 6.05
N PRO A 26 1.69 -3.84 5.83
CA PRO A 26 2.38 -2.56 5.88
C PRO A 26 2.88 -2.33 7.31
N ALA A 27 4.20 -2.29 7.48
CA ALA A 27 4.83 -1.96 8.75
C ALA A 27 4.51 -0.50 9.10
N SER A 28 3.74 -0.30 10.17
CA SER A 28 3.44 1.02 10.72
C SER A 28 4.67 1.57 11.46
N ALA A 29 5.64 2.09 10.70
CA ALA A 29 6.77 2.81 11.28
C ALA A 29 6.30 4.19 11.78
N GLN A 30 6.49 4.45 13.07
CA GLN A 30 6.29 5.75 13.71
C GLN A 30 7.16 6.81 13.00
N THR A 31 6.55 7.49 12.03
CA THR A 31 7.23 8.46 11.18
C THR A 31 7.35 9.79 11.96
N PRO A 32 8.48 10.52 11.88
CA PRO A 32 8.51 11.91 12.33
C PRO A 32 7.28 12.66 11.80
N ILE A 33 6.65 13.50 12.62
CA ILE A 33 5.35 14.12 12.31
C ILE A 33 5.53 15.16 11.19
N ASN A 34 5.67 14.67 9.96
CA ASN A 34 5.52 15.46 8.76
C ASN A 34 4.08 15.95 8.69
N TYR A 35 3.88 17.21 8.29
CA TYR A 35 2.54 17.78 8.26
C TYR A 35 1.65 17.05 7.27
N TYR A 36 2.20 16.63 6.13
CA TYR A 36 1.51 15.78 5.16
C TYR A 36 2.21 14.43 5.05
N VAL A 37 1.40 13.36 5.03
CA VAL A 37 1.83 11.99 4.73
C VAL A 37 0.83 11.37 3.76
N ALA A 38 1.30 10.93 2.59
CA ALA A 38 0.50 10.29 1.56
C ALA A 38 1.07 8.91 1.25
N VAL A 39 0.31 7.86 1.57
CA VAL A 39 0.71 6.47 1.29
C VAL A 39 0.06 6.05 -0.02
N PRO A 40 0.82 5.79 -1.09
CA PRO A 40 0.26 5.29 -2.33
C PRO A 40 -0.20 3.83 -2.18
N ALA A 41 -1.26 3.45 -2.89
CA ALA A 41 -1.80 2.10 -2.87
C ALA A 41 -0.90 1.08 -3.60
N ALA A 42 0.00 1.55 -4.45
CA ALA A 42 1.01 0.77 -5.14
C ALA A 42 2.37 1.47 -5.05
N ALA A 43 3.46 0.72 -5.25
CA ALA A 43 4.79 1.30 -5.31
C ALA A 43 4.85 2.35 -6.45
N PRO A 44 5.27 3.59 -6.18
CA PRO A 44 5.30 4.63 -7.20
C PRO A 44 6.43 4.36 -8.19
N THR A 45 6.21 4.72 -9.46
CA THR A 45 7.22 4.61 -10.52
C THR A 45 8.38 5.59 -10.34
N SER A 46 8.18 6.65 -9.56
CA SER A 46 9.19 7.65 -9.22
C SER A 46 9.02 8.09 -7.77
N THR A 47 10.14 8.22 -7.07
CA THR A 47 10.20 8.74 -5.70
C THR A 47 10.34 10.26 -5.64
N ARG A 48 10.42 10.93 -6.80
CA ARG A 48 10.52 12.40 -6.90
C ARG A 48 9.15 13.00 -7.23
N LEU A 49 8.62 13.82 -6.33
CA LEU A 49 7.28 14.40 -6.47
C LEU A 49 7.27 15.88 -6.04
N ILE A 50 6.70 16.76 -6.87
CA ILE A 50 6.52 18.20 -6.54
C ILE A 50 5.13 18.65 -6.98
N THR A 51 4.15 18.76 -6.09
CA THR A 51 2.76 19.14 -6.42
C THR A 51 2.50 20.61 -6.11
N ASN A 52 2.03 21.40 -7.08
CA ASN A 52 1.66 22.80 -6.87
C ASN A 52 2.74 23.61 -6.12
N GLY A 53 4.00 23.43 -6.50
CA GLY A 53 5.16 24.07 -5.84
C GLY A 53 5.59 23.46 -4.51
N THR A 54 4.89 22.44 -4.00
CA THR A 54 5.23 21.76 -2.75
C THR A 54 6.12 20.54 -3.04
N PRO A 55 7.38 20.52 -2.56
CA PRO A 55 8.26 19.37 -2.71
C PRO A 55 7.86 18.26 -1.73
N TRP A 56 7.83 17.03 -2.22
CA TRP A 56 7.59 15.84 -1.41
C TRP A 56 8.85 14.99 -1.35
N ARG A 57 9.14 14.46 -0.16
CA ARG A 57 10.19 13.46 0.06
C ARG A 57 9.56 12.08 0.10
N TRP A 58 10.30 11.08 -0.39
CA TRP A 58 9.91 9.69 -0.27
C TRP A 58 10.59 9.08 0.96
N GLU A 59 9.81 8.75 1.97
CA GLU A 59 10.26 8.22 3.26
C GLU A 59 9.27 7.15 3.75
N ASN A 60 9.78 6.03 4.25
CA ASN A 60 8.97 4.99 4.88
C ASN A 60 7.77 4.53 4.02
N ALA A 61 7.98 4.36 2.71
CA ALA A 61 6.95 4.01 1.73
C ALA A 61 5.79 5.02 1.59
N ALA A 62 6.03 6.29 1.96
CA ALA A 62 5.08 7.39 1.82
C ALA A 62 5.75 8.62 1.20
N PHE A 63 4.94 9.44 0.54
CA PHE A 63 5.31 10.82 0.22
C PHE A 63 5.03 11.69 1.44
N VAL A 64 6.04 12.40 1.92
CA VAL A 64 5.92 13.32 3.06
C VAL A 64 6.29 14.75 2.69
N SER A 65 5.64 15.71 3.33
CA SER A 65 5.93 17.14 3.13
C SER A 65 5.67 17.95 4.40
N SER A 66 6.38 19.08 4.52
CA SER A 66 6.06 20.14 5.47
C SER A 66 4.74 20.83 5.10
N LYS A 67 4.21 21.64 6.03
CA LYS A 67 3.02 22.46 5.80
C LYS A 67 3.23 23.37 4.59
N ALA A 68 2.20 23.48 3.75
CA ALA A 68 2.18 24.28 2.55
C ALA A 68 1.03 25.30 2.61
N PRO A 69 1.08 26.41 1.85
CA PRO A 69 0.01 27.42 1.83
C PRO A 69 -1.24 26.97 1.03
N GLN A 70 -1.21 25.76 0.45
CA GLN A 70 -2.30 25.18 -0.32
C GLN A 70 -3.33 24.50 0.60
N ARG A 71 -4.59 24.45 0.16
CA ARG A 71 -5.63 23.67 0.86
C ARG A 71 -5.30 22.19 0.80
N ASP A 72 -5.49 21.50 1.91
CA ASP A 72 -5.12 20.09 2.07
C ASP A 72 -5.74 19.18 0.99
N VAL A 73 -7.02 19.40 0.66
CA VAL A 73 -7.73 18.65 -0.39
C VAL A 73 -7.09 18.82 -1.77
N ILE A 74 -6.53 19.99 -2.08
CA ILE A 74 -5.87 20.26 -3.35
C ILE A 74 -4.53 19.54 -3.44
N LEU A 75 -3.77 19.51 -2.33
CA LEU A 75 -2.54 18.72 -2.24
C LEU A 75 -2.84 17.23 -2.37
N CYS A 76 -3.84 16.72 -1.65
CA CYS A 76 -4.24 15.32 -1.69
C CYS A 76 -4.58 14.87 -3.13
N ALA A 77 -5.44 15.61 -3.82
CA ALA A 77 -5.78 15.36 -5.22
C ALA A 77 -4.55 15.46 -6.16
N ALA A 78 -3.66 16.42 -5.93
CA ALA A 78 -2.46 16.59 -6.74
C ALA A 78 -1.44 15.46 -6.56
N VAL A 79 -1.33 14.90 -5.35
CA VAL A 79 -0.52 13.71 -5.10
C VAL A 79 -1.15 12.50 -5.78
N ALA A 80 -2.47 12.27 -5.61
CA ALA A 80 -3.17 11.15 -6.23
C ALA A 80 -3.02 11.15 -7.77
N LYS A 81 -3.11 12.33 -8.39
CA LYS A 81 -2.90 12.51 -9.84
C LYS A 81 -1.50 12.12 -10.33
N ARG A 82 -0.49 12.14 -9.46
CA ARG A 82 0.92 11.90 -9.81
C ARG A 82 1.44 10.55 -9.34
N ALA A 83 1.03 10.11 -8.15
CA ALA A 83 1.46 8.88 -7.51
C ALA A 83 0.47 7.72 -7.73
N GLY A 84 -0.70 7.99 -8.31
CA GLY A 84 -1.80 7.03 -8.42
C GLY A 84 -2.69 7.06 -7.17
N PRO A 85 -3.61 6.09 -7.05
CA PRO A 85 -4.51 5.99 -5.91
C PRO A 85 -3.74 5.94 -4.58
N LEU A 86 -4.25 6.63 -3.57
CA LEU A 86 -3.69 6.66 -2.22
C LEU A 86 -4.44 5.67 -1.33
N ALA A 87 -3.68 4.87 -0.58
CA ALA A 87 -4.19 4.03 0.49
C ALA A 87 -4.52 4.84 1.75
N SER A 88 -3.78 5.93 2.00
CA SER A 88 -4.10 6.88 3.07
C SER A 88 -3.50 8.26 2.82
N PHE A 89 -4.13 9.27 3.42
CA PHE A 89 -3.62 10.64 3.45
C PHE A 89 -3.80 11.19 4.86
N THR A 90 -2.76 11.79 5.42
CA THR A 90 -2.74 12.32 6.78
C THR A 90 -2.28 13.78 6.77
N VAL A 91 -2.98 14.62 7.53
CA VAL A 91 -2.71 16.05 7.69
C VAL A 91 -2.56 16.38 9.16
N ALA A 92 -1.40 16.91 9.57
CA ALA A 92 -1.10 17.24 10.95
C ALA A 92 -1.43 16.09 11.94
N GLY A 93 -1.14 14.85 11.54
CA GLY A 93 -1.45 13.65 12.31
C GLY A 93 -2.91 13.16 12.25
N LYS A 94 -3.79 13.83 11.50
CA LYS A 94 -5.18 13.40 11.30
C LYS A 94 -5.34 12.73 9.94
N ALA A 95 -5.72 11.45 9.95
CA ALA A 95 -6.02 10.72 8.73
C ALA A 95 -7.32 11.24 8.09
N TYR A 96 -7.36 11.25 6.77
CA TYR A 96 -8.59 11.43 6.01
C TYR A 96 -9.49 10.22 6.21
N ASP A 97 -10.79 10.46 6.34
CA ASP A 97 -11.79 9.40 6.29
C ASP A 97 -11.94 8.82 4.87
N ALA A 98 -12.76 7.79 4.73
CA ALA A 98 -12.94 7.07 3.47
C ALA A 98 -13.51 7.97 2.36
N ASP A 99 -14.46 8.86 2.67
CA ASP A 99 -15.10 9.73 1.68
C ASP A 99 -14.13 10.83 1.21
N ALA A 100 -13.38 11.43 2.13
CA ALA A 100 -12.35 12.41 1.82
C ALA A 100 -11.21 11.79 1.00
N LEU A 101 -10.77 10.57 1.35
CA LEU A 101 -9.74 9.85 0.61
C LEU A 101 -10.24 9.46 -0.79
N ALA A 102 -11.49 8.98 -0.91
CA ALA A 102 -12.11 8.68 -2.20
C ALA A 102 -12.20 9.92 -3.08
N ALA A 103 -12.57 11.08 -2.52
CA ALA A 103 -12.59 12.34 -3.25
C ALA A 103 -11.21 12.72 -3.80
N CYS A 104 -10.12 12.49 -3.05
CA CYS A 104 -8.76 12.67 -3.59
C CYS A 104 -8.45 11.70 -4.73
N ASN A 105 -8.80 10.42 -4.55
CA ASN A 105 -8.49 9.35 -5.48
C ASN A 105 -9.27 9.44 -6.80
N ASN A 106 -10.40 10.15 -6.83
CA ASN A 106 -11.10 10.50 -8.08
C ASN A 106 -10.24 11.31 -9.07
N HIS A 107 -9.09 11.84 -8.62
CA HIS A 107 -8.12 12.54 -9.45
C HIS A 107 -6.92 11.68 -9.87
N ALA A 108 -6.83 10.42 -9.45
CA ALA A 108 -5.79 9.50 -9.87
C ALA A 108 -5.89 9.18 -11.37
N LYS A 109 -4.74 8.88 -12.00
CA LYS A 109 -4.62 8.51 -13.41
C LYS A 109 -4.49 7.02 -13.59
#